data_AF-A0A2H5WLC0-F1
#
_entry.id   AF-A0A2H5WLC0-F1
#
_cell.length_a   1.000
_cell.length_b   1.000
_cell.length_c   1.000
_cell.angle_alpha   90.00
_cell.angle_beta   90.00
_cell.angle_gamma   90.00
#
_symmetry.space_group_name_H-M   'P 1'
#
loop_
_entity.id
_entity.type
_entity.pdbx_description
1 polymer ?
#
loop_
_entity_poly.entity_id
_entity_poly.type
_entity_poly.pdbx_seq_one_letter_code
_entity_poly.pdbx_strand_id
1 'polypeptide(L)'
;MRTLMICAILTMLMSVACAQSGGGYDLSWWTIDGGGITFATGGSFNMGGTVGQPDASNALTGGGYSLTGGFWFTPACVATNGDVDGNGCVDDADLLTVLFNFGATGANPADVNCDAIVDDADLLIVLFNFGSGC
;
A
#
# COMPACT_ATOMS: atom_id res chain seq x y z
N MET A 1 17.63 59.68 -5.78
CA MET A 1 18.59 58.70 -5.21
C MET A 1 18.18 58.23 -3.82
N ARG A 2 17.90 59.11 -2.86
CA ARG A 2 17.52 58.74 -1.48
C ARG A 2 16.23 57.90 -1.36
N THR A 3 15.19 58.23 -2.14
CA THR A 3 13.91 57.50 -2.17
C THR A 3 14.02 56.11 -2.81
N LEU A 4 14.86 55.97 -3.84
CA LEU A 4 15.15 54.68 -4.48
C LEU A 4 15.88 53.72 -3.53
N MET A 5 16.81 54.21 -2.71
CA MET A 5 17.46 53.41 -1.67
C MET A 5 16.47 52.93 -0.60
N ILE A 6 15.53 53.77 -0.18
CA ILE A 6 14.52 53.38 0.82
C ILE A 6 13.60 52.30 0.27
N CYS A 7 13.14 52.42 -0.98
CA CYS A 7 12.33 51.39 -1.62
C CYS A 7 13.10 50.06 -1.76
N ALA A 8 14.38 50.11 -2.16
CA ALA A 8 15.21 48.93 -2.30
C ALA A 8 15.43 48.19 -0.96
N ILE A 9 15.64 48.94 0.13
CA ILE A 9 15.78 48.38 1.48
C ILE A 9 14.45 47.76 1.95
N LEU A 10 13.31 48.42 1.68
CA LEU A 10 12.01 47.92 2.07
C LEU A 10 11.63 46.62 1.34
N THR A 11 11.99 46.50 0.05
CA THR A 11 11.78 45.27 -0.73
C THR A 11 12.65 44.11 -0.27
N MET A 12 13.87 44.38 0.21
CA MET A 12 14.79 43.36 0.71
C MET A 12 14.38 42.81 2.09
N LEU A 13 13.65 43.60 2.88
CA LEU A 13 13.15 43.19 4.20
C LEU A 13 11.88 42.32 4.13
N MET A 14 11.13 42.34 3.03
CA MET A 14 9.90 41.53 2.86
C MET A 14 10.11 40.16 2.21
N SER A 15 11.33 39.84 1.76
CA SER A 15 11.66 38.57 1.09
C SER A 15 12.01 37.42 2.04
N VAL A 16 11.81 37.56 3.34
CA VAL A 16 12.05 36.47 4.31
C VAL A 16 10.78 35.61 4.42
N ALA A 17 10.64 34.64 3.52
CA ALA A 17 9.70 33.54 3.69
C ALA A 17 10.30 32.54 4.69
N CYS A 18 9.86 32.61 5.96
CA CYS A 18 10.19 31.57 6.94
C CYS A 18 9.43 30.30 6.57
N ALA A 19 10.07 29.12 6.69
CA ALA A 19 9.35 27.86 6.64
C ALA A 19 8.38 27.78 7.83
N GLN A 20 7.14 27.32 7.60
CA GLN A 20 6.18 27.08 8.67
C GLN A 20 6.69 25.93 9.55
N SER A 21 7.16 26.24 10.75
CA SER A 21 7.37 25.26 11.81
C SER A 21 6.39 25.53 12.95
N GLY A 22 5.67 24.49 13.39
CA GLY A 22 4.69 24.57 14.48
C GLY A 22 3.26 24.23 14.06
N GLY A 23 2.77 23.13 14.61
CA GLY A 23 1.39 22.61 14.57
C GLY A 23 1.26 21.51 15.63
N GLY A 24 0.05 21.05 15.99
CA GLY A 24 -0.16 20.00 17.00
C GLY A 24 0.35 18.61 16.60
N TYR A 25 0.95 18.48 15.43
CA TYR A 25 1.54 17.25 14.91
C TYR A 25 3.06 17.36 15.01
N ASP A 26 3.68 16.35 15.62
CA ASP A 26 5.12 16.20 15.72
C ASP A 26 5.68 15.63 14.40
N LEU A 27 6.47 16.43 13.70
CA LEU A 27 7.18 16.06 12.47
C LEU A 27 8.69 15.93 12.70
N SER A 28 9.12 15.73 13.96
CA SER A 28 10.55 15.56 14.32
C SER A 28 11.18 14.31 13.70
N TRP A 29 10.36 13.33 13.36
CA TRP A 29 10.74 12.14 12.62
C TRP A 29 10.06 12.16 11.25
N TRP A 30 10.87 12.02 10.20
CA TRP A 30 10.42 11.89 8.82
C TRP A 30 11.45 11.09 8.02
N THR A 31 10.98 10.42 6.97
CA THR A 31 11.81 9.84 5.91
C THR A 31 11.39 10.50 4.59
N ILE A 32 12.34 10.83 3.71
CA ILE A 32 12.01 11.09 2.30
C ILE A 32 11.94 9.72 1.64
N ASP A 33 10.73 9.18 1.57
CA ASP A 33 10.46 7.98 0.79
C ASP A 33 10.56 8.37 -0.68
N GLY A 34 11.31 7.58 -1.45
CA GLY A 34 11.81 7.96 -2.77
C GLY A 34 10.78 8.61 -3.70
N GLY A 35 11.17 9.70 -4.35
CA GLY A 35 10.38 10.34 -5.40
C GLY A 35 10.14 9.43 -6.60
N GLY A 36 9.07 9.71 -7.36
CA GLY A 36 8.67 8.96 -8.54
C GLY A 36 8.40 9.83 -9.76
N ILE A 37 9.45 10.17 -10.51
CA ILE A 37 9.70 9.81 -11.93
C ILE A 37 11.08 10.37 -12.33
N THR A 38 11.97 9.52 -12.81
CA THR A 38 12.99 9.93 -13.80
C THR A 38 13.22 8.78 -14.76
N PHE A 39 12.64 8.89 -15.94
CA PHE A 39 13.05 8.07 -17.07
C PHE A 39 14.51 8.41 -17.40
N ALA A 40 15.39 7.43 -17.36
CA ALA A 40 16.71 7.55 -17.96
C ALA A 40 16.55 7.25 -19.46
N THR A 41 16.61 8.29 -20.28
CA THR A 41 16.65 8.18 -21.75
C THR A 41 18.09 8.18 -22.22
N GLY A 42 18.48 7.17 -23.00
CA GLY A 42 19.81 7.08 -23.61
C GLY A 42 19.78 6.27 -24.90
N GLY A 43 19.86 6.95 -26.05
CA GLY A 43 19.76 6.30 -27.37
C GLY A 43 18.38 5.68 -27.59
N SER A 44 18.34 4.43 -28.07
CA SER A 44 17.09 3.69 -28.32
C SER A 44 16.43 3.11 -27.07
N PHE A 45 17.01 3.32 -25.88
CA PHE A 45 16.54 2.70 -24.65
C PHE A 45 15.91 3.72 -23.71
N ASN A 46 14.81 3.30 -23.10
CA ASN A 46 14.11 4.02 -22.07
C ASN A 46 14.05 3.13 -20.82
N MET A 47 14.63 3.57 -19.72
CA MET A 47 14.63 2.84 -18.45
C MET A 47 13.89 3.67 -17.39
N GLY A 48 12.76 3.16 -16.93
CA GLY A 48 12.03 3.71 -15.79
C GLY A 48 12.34 2.91 -14.53
N GLY A 49 12.50 3.59 -13.40
CA GLY A 49 12.64 2.98 -12.09
C GLY A 49 11.99 3.84 -11.02
N THR A 50 11.46 3.20 -9.98
CA THR A 50 10.88 3.83 -8.79
C THR A 50 11.63 3.32 -7.57
N VAL A 51 12.00 4.19 -6.63
CA VAL A 51 12.58 3.78 -5.34
C VAL A 51 11.41 3.50 -4.39
N GLY A 52 10.98 2.24 -4.29
CA GLY A 52 9.94 1.82 -3.34
C GLY A 52 10.54 1.49 -1.96
N GLN A 53 9.81 1.77 -0.89
CA GLN A 53 10.05 1.19 0.45
C GLN A 53 9.59 -0.29 0.42
N PRO A 54 10.49 -1.29 0.55
CA PRO A 54 10.08 -2.69 0.69
C PRO A 54 9.44 -3.01 2.05
N ASP A 55 9.60 -2.13 3.04
CA ASP A 55 9.10 -2.22 4.41
C ASP A 55 7.74 -1.53 4.64
N ALA A 56 7.21 -0.84 3.61
CA ALA A 56 5.82 -0.39 3.61
C ALA A 56 4.92 -1.56 3.20
N SER A 57 4.55 -2.41 4.18
CA SER A 57 3.72 -3.60 3.95
C SER A 57 2.44 -3.61 4.77
N ASN A 58 2.50 -3.34 6.07
CA ASN A 58 1.33 -3.45 6.93
C ASN A 58 0.54 -2.15 6.94
N ALA A 59 -0.79 -2.26 7.05
CA ALA A 59 -1.67 -1.10 7.15
C ALA A 59 -1.26 -0.24 8.36
N LEU A 60 -0.84 1.00 8.10
CA LEU A 60 -0.60 1.99 9.13
C LEU A 60 -1.97 2.44 9.63
N THR A 61 -2.24 2.24 10.92
CA THR A 61 -3.53 2.57 11.54
C THR A 61 -3.36 3.69 12.56
N GLY A 62 -4.32 4.62 12.59
CA GLY A 62 -4.33 5.73 13.53
C GLY A 62 -5.68 6.42 13.56
N GLY A 63 -6.36 6.41 14.72
CA GLY A 63 -7.73 6.91 14.83
C GLY A 63 -8.70 6.12 13.93
N GLY A 64 -9.49 6.83 13.13
CA GLY A 64 -10.43 6.24 12.14
C GLY A 64 -9.85 6.04 10.74
N TYR A 65 -8.53 6.15 10.57
CA TYR A 65 -7.87 6.08 9.27
C TYR A 65 -6.95 4.87 9.18
N SER A 66 -6.90 4.29 7.98
CA SER A 66 -5.99 3.21 7.59
C SER A 66 -5.32 3.60 6.28
N LEU A 67 -3.99 3.50 6.23
CA LEU A 67 -3.19 3.76 5.04
C LEU A 67 -2.20 2.60 4.86
N THR A 68 -2.38 1.84 3.79
CA THR A 68 -1.36 0.88 3.33
C THR A 68 -0.46 1.62 2.34
N GLY A 69 0.77 1.93 2.77
CA GLY A 69 1.81 2.47 1.90
C GLY A 69 2.54 1.37 1.14
N GLY A 70 3.38 1.74 0.17
CA GLY A 70 4.18 0.81 -0.61
C GLY A 70 3.76 0.76 -2.07
N PHE A 71 4.69 1.07 -2.98
CA PHE A 71 4.45 1.10 -4.43
C PHE A 71 4.26 -0.31 -5.04
N TRP A 72 4.58 -1.37 -4.29
CA TRP A 72 4.49 -2.78 -4.70
C TRP A 72 3.93 -3.69 -3.61
N PHE A 73 3.03 -3.18 -2.76
CA PHE A 73 2.39 -4.02 -1.75
C PHE A 73 1.61 -5.16 -2.43
N THR A 74 2.14 -6.38 -2.33
CA THR A 74 1.36 -7.59 -2.54
C THR A 74 0.86 -8.02 -1.16
N PRO A 75 -0.45 -7.93 -0.87
CA PRO A 75 -0.99 -8.49 0.35
C PRO A 75 -0.58 -9.96 0.44
N ALA A 76 -0.13 -10.39 1.63
CA ALA A 76 0.30 -11.77 1.87
C ALA A 76 -0.84 -12.78 1.57
N CYS A 77 -2.07 -12.32 1.71
CA CYS A 77 -3.30 -13.00 1.35
C CYS A 77 -4.40 -11.93 1.13
N VAL A 78 -5.43 -12.26 0.36
CA VAL A 78 -6.65 -11.45 0.24
C VAL A 78 -7.81 -12.38 0.57
N ALA A 79 -8.65 -12.00 1.51
CA ALA A 79 -9.82 -12.81 1.83
C ALA A 79 -10.71 -12.94 0.59
N THR A 80 -10.92 -14.16 0.13
CA THR A 80 -11.57 -14.43 -1.16
C THR A 80 -13.05 -14.75 -1.05
N ASN A 81 -13.60 -14.80 0.18
CA ASN A 81 -14.98 -15.25 0.44
C ASN A 81 -15.29 -16.63 -0.19
N GLY A 82 -14.27 -17.49 -0.31
CA GLY A 82 -14.39 -18.85 -0.83
C GLY A 82 -14.03 -19.02 -2.31
N ASP A 83 -13.79 -17.94 -3.07
CA ASP A 83 -13.29 -18.00 -4.46
C ASP A 83 -11.76 -18.09 -4.46
N VAL A 84 -11.23 -19.28 -4.22
CA VAL A 84 -9.82 -19.55 -3.95
C VAL A 84 -8.95 -19.29 -5.18
N ASP A 85 -9.45 -19.60 -6.38
CA ASP A 85 -8.70 -19.41 -7.63
C ASP A 85 -8.93 -18.04 -8.29
N GLY A 86 -9.88 -17.25 -7.79
CA GLY A 86 -10.17 -15.89 -8.22
C GLY A 86 -10.92 -15.82 -9.55
N ASN A 87 -11.63 -16.87 -9.93
CA ASN A 87 -12.37 -16.95 -11.19
C ASN A 87 -13.75 -16.28 -11.14
N GLY A 88 -14.22 -15.89 -9.94
CA GLY A 88 -15.50 -15.23 -9.72
C GLY A 88 -16.66 -16.16 -9.39
N CYS A 89 -16.41 -17.45 -9.22
CA CYS A 89 -17.36 -18.47 -8.79
C CYS A 89 -16.78 -19.22 -7.58
N VAL A 90 -17.66 -19.69 -6.70
CA VAL A 90 -17.29 -20.57 -5.58
C VAL A 90 -17.81 -21.96 -5.87
N ASP A 91 -16.94 -22.87 -6.28
CA ASP A 91 -17.31 -24.21 -6.73
C ASP A 91 -16.41 -25.32 -6.14
N ASP A 92 -16.50 -26.52 -6.71
CA ASP A 92 -15.75 -27.67 -6.22
C ASP A 92 -14.24 -27.53 -6.46
N ALA A 93 -13.79 -26.70 -7.40
CA ALA A 93 -12.37 -26.39 -7.58
C ALA A 93 -11.80 -25.64 -6.36
N ASP A 94 -12.56 -24.68 -5.83
CA ASP A 94 -12.18 -23.95 -4.62
C ASP A 94 -12.15 -24.85 -3.40
N LEU A 95 -13.19 -25.67 -3.25
CA LEU A 95 -13.32 -26.64 -2.17
C LEU A 95 -12.16 -27.64 -2.17
N LEU A 96 -11.82 -28.19 -3.34
CA LEU A 96 -10.70 -29.13 -3.46
C LEU A 96 -9.37 -28.45 -3.16
N THR A 97 -9.21 -27.17 -3.51
CA THR A 97 -7.98 -26.43 -3.20
C THR A 97 -7.79 -26.26 -1.69
N VAL A 98 -8.85 -25.96 -0.94
CA VAL A 98 -8.79 -25.92 0.52
C VAL A 98 -8.50 -27.30 1.11
N LEU A 99 -9.19 -28.35 0.65
CA LEU A 99 -8.97 -29.70 1.15
C LEU A 99 -7.55 -30.24 0.88
N PHE A 100 -6.93 -29.89 -0.26
CA PHE A 100 -5.56 -30.30 -0.57
C PHE A 100 -4.50 -29.53 0.22
N ASN A 101 -4.83 -28.34 0.70
CA ASN A 101 -3.93 -27.50 1.49
C ASN A 101 -4.25 -27.50 2.99
N PHE A 102 -5.18 -28.35 3.45
CA PHE A 102 -5.63 -28.35 4.83
C PHE A 102 -4.47 -28.56 5.81
N GLY A 103 -4.34 -27.68 6.79
CA GLY A 103 -3.25 -27.62 7.76
C GLY A 103 -1.99 -26.91 7.28
N ALA A 104 -1.97 -26.34 6.06
CA ALA A 104 -0.88 -25.48 5.61
C ALA A 104 -0.81 -24.19 6.44
N THR A 105 0.39 -23.59 6.51
CA THR A 105 0.62 -22.34 7.24
C THR A 105 1.40 -21.35 6.39
N GLY A 106 1.27 -20.07 6.69
CA GLY A 106 1.87 -18.99 5.90
C GLY A 106 1.03 -18.66 4.66
N ALA A 107 1.65 -17.99 3.67
CA ALA A 107 0.93 -17.54 2.48
C ALA A 107 0.41 -18.74 1.66
N ASN A 108 -0.92 -18.91 1.65
CA ASN A 108 -1.59 -19.94 0.88
C ASN A 108 -2.89 -19.37 0.29
N PRO A 109 -3.19 -19.57 -1.01
CA PRO A 109 -4.48 -19.16 -1.58
C PRO A 109 -5.69 -19.80 -0.89
N ALA A 110 -5.52 -20.99 -0.30
CA ALA A 110 -6.57 -21.69 0.45
C ALA A 110 -6.85 -21.09 1.84
N ASP A 111 -6.00 -20.18 2.34
CA ASP A 111 -6.30 -19.36 3.52
C ASP A 111 -7.21 -18.21 3.08
N VAL A 112 -8.51 -18.50 2.99
CA VAL A 112 -9.53 -17.60 2.45
C VAL A 112 -9.97 -16.55 3.47
N ASN A 113 -9.59 -16.72 4.74
CA ASN A 113 -9.92 -15.81 5.83
C ASN A 113 -8.72 -14.93 6.27
N CYS A 114 -7.52 -15.21 5.75
CA CYS A 114 -6.28 -14.50 6.02
C CYS A 114 -5.71 -14.64 7.44
N ASP A 115 -5.94 -15.74 8.15
CA ASP A 115 -5.44 -15.97 9.50
C ASP A 115 -4.08 -16.72 9.56
N ALA A 116 -3.50 -16.98 8.40
CA ALA A 116 -2.22 -17.65 8.16
C ALA A 116 -2.20 -19.16 8.42
N ILE A 117 -3.36 -19.79 8.60
CA ILE A 117 -3.54 -21.24 8.72
C ILE A 117 -4.67 -21.65 7.79
N VAL A 118 -4.51 -22.76 7.06
CA VAL A 118 -5.63 -23.35 6.31
C VAL A 118 -6.34 -24.35 7.22
N ASP A 119 -7.51 -24.01 7.74
CA ASP A 119 -8.26 -24.86 8.67
C ASP A 119 -9.76 -24.99 8.36
N ASP A 120 -10.54 -25.42 9.35
CA ASP A 120 -11.97 -25.60 9.19
C ASP A 120 -12.72 -24.28 9.01
N ALA A 121 -12.18 -23.15 9.44
CA ALA A 121 -12.74 -21.83 9.16
C ALA A 121 -12.71 -21.53 7.64
N ASP A 122 -11.61 -21.81 6.96
CA ASP A 122 -11.50 -21.64 5.50
C ASP A 122 -12.45 -22.56 4.75
N LEU A 123 -12.51 -23.81 5.18
CA LEU A 123 -13.41 -24.81 4.61
C LEU A 123 -14.88 -24.39 4.77
N LEU A 124 -15.27 -23.91 5.95
CA LEU A 124 -16.63 -23.45 6.19
C LEU A 124 -16.98 -22.21 5.37
N ILE A 125 -16.02 -21.31 5.11
CA ILE A 125 -16.24 -20.15 4.24
C ILE A 125 -16.55 -20.60 2.80
N VAL A 126 -15.78 -21.53 2.24
CA VAL A 126 -16.07 -22.09 0.91
C VAL A 126 -17.45 -22.77 0.91
N LEU A 127 -17.76 -23.58 1.93
CA LEU A 127 -19.04 -24.30 2.00
C LEU A 127 -20.26 -23.38 2.18
N PHE A 128 -20.14 -22.29 2.94
CA PHE A 128 -21.23 -21.32 3.12
C PHE A 128 -21.48 -20.48 1.88
N ASN A 129 -20.44 -20.23 1.08
CA ASN A 129 -20.53 -19.50 -0.17
C ASN A 129 -20.63 -20.41 -1.40
N PHE A 130 -20.75 -21.73 -1.22
CA PHE A 130 -20.73 -22.69 -2.32
C PHE A 130 -21.88 -22.44 -3.31
N GLY A 131 -21.54 -22.35 -4.60
CA GLY A 131 -22.46 -21.97 -5.67
C GLY A 131 -22.83 -20.49 -5.69
N SER A 132 -22.07 -19.64 -5.00
CA SER A 132 -22.15 -18.18 -5.15
C SER A 132 -21.12 -17.69 -6.14
N GLY A 133 -21.46 -16.63 -6.89
CA GLY A 133 -20.69 -16.30 -8.09
C GLY A 133 -21.03 -17.30 -9.18
N CYS A 134 -21.27 -16.75 -10.38
CA CYS A 134 -22.13 -17.37 -11.40
C CYS A 134 -23.55 -17.79 -10.94
#